data_AF-A0A6P8BCB1-F1
#
_entry.id   AF-A0A6P8BCB1-F1
#
_cell.length_a   1.000
_cell.length_b   1.000
_cell.length_c   1.000
_cell.angle_alpha   90.00
_cell.angle_beta   90.00
_cell.angle_gamma   90.00
#
_symmetry.space_group_name_H-M   'P 1'
#
loop_
_entity.id
_entity.type
_entity.pdbx_description
1 polymer ?
#
loop_
_entity_poly.entity_id
_entity_poly.type
_entity_poly.pdbx_seq_one_letter_code
_entity_poly.pdbx_strand_id
1 'polypeptide(L)'
;MYHHNWQFWYQPQPLPPVLVQPHPPLQPLIPVFPPPQPPQPLLIPIAPPPPQRLPLPPPPPPPRPAPLPPQSVMGDYIVTKASPVHLLGGCNREAQRAHLLADMLESLRQAVPESLHTHMAAVGIELRQTCRLLRELTERSHVHQRRVPVALDYVQVLLPCLMRTLADMWQYIEDKAMSREMRWRKMYSDLTKEGDMPLHQRFLTFNSFLHLLNQMVAGTPFFDLHALNRFQEKILSLRVKMGIKQLPARIGPPPEQALVQISVRGQTTNHWATQVYKQSLASRTPLEGKKRESVVHTRSTHASELSFPPGTELLFRRVFDNENVSMSFYLMPTYNPAKPTKRAPFIVGCHYRDGCPKSSRQGVHELCIKRSGGRGLILTGWDDRKNRPQPWAALAFNTWEELVLFYCSFLSLKVSSPLMMSLQPDEWNLDGEHRMFQAMIIEDGVEHSLQVLEDMNCGGLRLLSEISNGDQQYRPVWTAFVTHQCQSPSWLDIVSQNVVWLREVQLYVFSTRYREENMRRNKYGAFEIHFKQPVAASRFARCLLPPPPPPASVMHPEEIDERSESRAAPSVDSTRSESLPSLHGPP
;
A
#
# COMPACT_ATOMS: atom_id res chain seq x y z
N MET A 1 -15.20 -34.43 26.76
CA MET A 1 -14.52 -35.18 25.66
C MET A 1 -14.17 -34.14 24.60
N TYR A 2 -12.95 -33.69 24.32
CA TYR A 2 -11.61 -34.25 24.46
C TYR A 2 -10.63 -33.21 25.06
N HIS A 3 -9.53 -33.74 25.61
CA HIS A 3 -8.58 -33.13 26.54
C HIS A 3 -7.59 -32.10 25.97
N HIS A 4 -7.21 -31.18 26.86
CA HIS A 4 -5.95 -30.43 26.92
C HIS A 4 -4.73 -31.32 27.22
N ASN A 5 -3.56 -30.91 26.69
CA ASN A 5 -2.21 -30.87 27.29
C ASN A 5 -1.35 -30.16 26.23
N TRP A 6 -0.52 -29.15 26.49
CA TRP A 6 0.70 -29.18 27.29
C TRP A 6 1.08 -27.75 27.74
N GLN A 7 1.16 -27.53 29.05
CA GLN A 7 2.06 -26.56 29.67
C GLN A 7 2.78 -27.31 30.77
N PHE A 8 4.11 -27.29 30.79
CA PHE A 8 4.94 -27.35 31.99
C PHE A 8 6.41 -27.28 31.58
N TRP A 9 7.10 -26.20 31.94
CA TRP A 9 8.46 -26.18 32.50
C TRP A 9 8.64 -24.82 33.19
N TYR A 10 8.57 -24.82 34.52
CA TYR A 10 9.51 -24.21 35.47
C TYR A 10 8.86 -24.17 36.86
N GLN A 11 9.49 -24.88 37.80
CA GLN A 11 9.05 -25.17 39.16
C GLN A 11 9.96 -24.41 40.17
N PRO A 12 9.73 -24.46 41.51
CA PRO A 12 9.50 -23.29 42.35
C PRO A 12 10.43 -23.25 43.59
N GLN A 13 10.12 -22.43 44.60
CA GLN A 13 10.68 -22.52 45.96
C GLN A 13 9.60 -22.25 47.04
N PRO A 14 9.79 -22.72 48.30
CA PRO A 14 8.82 -23.61 48.97
C PRO A 14 8.27 -23.09 50.30
N LEU A 15 7.19 -23.74 50.80
CA LEU A 15 6.78 -23.71 52.21
C LEU A 15 6.22 -25.10 52.67
N PRO A 16 6.22 -25.42 53.97
CA PRO A 16 6.52 -26.74 54.54
C PRO A 16 5.28 -27.63 54.84
N PRO A 17 5.46 -28.89 55.30
CA PRO A 17 4.53 -29.98 55.05
C PRO A 17 3.50 -30.18 56.18
N VAL A 18 2.32 -30.68 55.81
CA VAL A 18 1.43 -31.38 56.74
C VAL A 18 1.16 -32.78 56.20
N LEU A 19 1.65 -33.75 56.97
CA LEU A 19 1.42 -35.19 56.86
C LEU A 19 -0.01 -35.54 57.25
N VAL A 20 -0.73 -36.29 56.41
CA VAL A 20 -1.57 -37.43 56.85
C VAL A 20 -1.63 -38.47 55.71
N GLN A 21 -1.31 -39.72 56.04
CA GLN A 21 -1.29 -40.91 55.19
C GLN A 21 -2.62 -41.71 55.28
N PRO A 22 -2.83 -42.77 54.45
CA PRO A 22 -4.07 -43.00 53.71
C PRO A 22 -4.93 -44.18 54.23
N HIS A 23 -6.16 -44.30 53.69
CA HIS A 23 -6.94 -45.54 53.71
C HIS A 23 -7.06 -46.16 52.30
N PRO A 24 -7.12 -47.50 52.19
CA PRO A 24 -6.88 -48.26 50.96
C PRO A 24 -8.11 -48.38 50.03
N PRO A 25 -7.91 -48.70 48.74
CA PRO A 25 -8.99 -48.76 47.77
C PRO A 25 -9.61 -50.16 47.64
N LEU A 26 -10.93 -50.18 47.44
CA LEU A 26 -11.68 -51.33 46.94
C LEU A 26 -11.53 -51.41 45.41
N GLN A 27 -11.05 -52.54 44.90
CA GLN A 27 -11.14 -52.91 43.48
C GLN A 27 -12.50 -53.54 43.18
N PRO A 28 -13.00 -53.38 41.94
CA PRO A 28 -13.46 -54.57 41.22
C PRO A 28 -12.98 -54.64 39.77
N LEU A 29 -12.32 -55.78 39.49
CA LEU A 29 -12.36 -56.62 38.29
C LEU A 29 -13.04 -56.08 37.02
N ILE A 30 -12.23 -55.89 35.96
CA ILE A 30 -12.67 -55.84 34.56
C ILE A 30 -11.84 -56.85 33.75
N PRO A 31 -12.46 -57.68 32.88
CA PRO A 31 -11.81 -58.77 32.17
C PRO A 31 -10.83 -58.30 31.10
N VAL A 32 -9.69 -58.99 31.02
CA VAL A 32 -8.63 -58.79 30.02
C VAL A 32 -9.04 -59.51 28.72
N PHE A 33 -9.24 -58.75 27.64
CA PHE A 33 -9.21 -59.28 26.27
C PHE A 33 -7.83 -59.03 25.65
N PRO A 34 -7.24 -60.00 24.92
CA PRO A 34 -5.92 -59.84 24.32
C PRO A 34 -5.95 -58.85 23.14
N PRO A 35 -4.86 -58.10 22.90
CA PRO A 35 -4.77 -57.14 21.80
C PRO A 35 -4.65 -57.84 20.43
N PRO A 36 -5.11 -57.19 19.34
CA PRO A 36 -5.11 -57.76 18.00
C PRO A 36 -3.69 -57.86 17.42
N GLN A 37 -3.39 -58.99 16.76
CA GLN A 37 -2.12 -59.22 16.08
C GLN A 37 -1.97 -58.32 14.83
N PRO A 38 -0.75 -57.83 14.55
CA PRO A 38 -0.46 -57.07 13.34
C PRO A 38 -0.42 -57.99 12.09
N PRO A 39 -0.80 -57.48 10.91
CA PRO A 39 -0.86 -58.28 9.68
C PRO A 39 0.54 -58.69 9.19
N GLN A 40 0.67 -59.96 8.82
CA GLN A 40 1.89 -60.51 8.22
C GLN A 40 2.10 -60.02 6.78
N PRO A 41 3.35 -59.76 6.35
CA PRO A 41 3.66 -59.36 4.99
C PRO A 41 3.60 -60.56 4.03
N LEU A 42 2.83 -60.40 2.95
CA LEU A 42 2.78 -61.34 1.83
C LEU A 42 4.09 -61.26 1.02
N LEU A 43 4.84 -62.37 1.00
CA LEU A 43 5.97 -62.61 0.10
C LEU A 43 5.47 -62.79 -1.34
N ILE A 44 5.87 -61.89 -2.24
CA ILE A 44 5.70 -62.03 -3.68
C ILE A 44 7.08 -62.40 -4.30
N PRO A 45 7.17 -63.35 -5.24
CA PRO A 45 8.45 -63.77 -5.82
C PRO A 45 9.09 -62.68 -6.68
N ILE A 46 10.40 -62.52 -6.51
CA ILE A 46 11.26 -61.59 -7.25
C ILE A 46 11.50 -62.12 -8.67
N ALA A 47 11.14 -61.33 -9.68
CA ALA A 47 11.54 -61.55 -11.08
C ALA A 47 13.01 -61.12 -11.30
N PRO A 48 13.75 -61.76 -12.23
CA PRO A 48 15.17 -61.45 -12.45
C PRO A 48 15.37 -60.06 -13.09
N PRO A 49 16.52 -59.41 -12.85
CA PRO A 49 16.75 -58.06 -13.32
C PRO A 49 17.02 -58.03 -14.85
N PRO A 50 16.57 -56.99 -15.57
CA PRO A 50 16.93 -56.78 -16.96
C PRO A 50 18.39 -56.27 -17.08
N PRO A 51 19.04 -56.44 -18.25
CA PRO A 51 20.44 -56.11 -18.44
C PRO A 51 20.70 -54.61 -18.32
N GLN A 52 21.80 -54.26 -17.63
CA GLN A 52 22.28 -52.89 -17.46
C GLN A 52 22.62 -52.28 -18.82
N ARG A 53 21.84 -51.30 -19.26
CA ARG A 53 22.25 -50.38 -20.33
C ARG A 53 23.10 -49.26 -19.72
N LEU A 54 24.30 -49.10 -20.27
CA LEU A 54 25.20 -47.97 -20.01
C LEU A 54 24.45 -46.62 -20.18
N PRO A 55 24.79 -45.58 -19.40
CA PRO A 55 24.14 -44.28 -19.51
C PRO A 55 24.50 -43.65 -20.85
N LEU A 56 23.50 -43.36 -21.67
CA LEU A 56 23.67 -42.48 -22.82
C LEU A 56 23.96 -41.05 -22.32
N PRO A 57 24.84 -40.30 -22.99
CA PRO A 57 25.06 -38.89 -22.67
C PRO A 57 23.75 -38.09 -22.83
N PRO A 58 23.54 -37.04 -22.03
CA PRO A 58 22.32 -36.25 -22.10
C PRO A 58 22.15 -35.66 -23.50
N PRO A 59 20.92 -35.66 -24.05
CA PRO A 59 20.66 -35.04 -25.34
C PRO A 59 21.01 -33.54 -25.26
N PRO A 60 21.55 -32.96 -26.34
CA PRO A 60 21.81 -31.52 -26.38
C PRO A 60 20.49 -30.76 -26.12
N PRO A 61 20.54 -29.61 -25.43
CA PRO A 61 19.37 -28.82 -25.16
C PRO A 61 18.67 -28.48 -26.49
N PRO A 62 17.33 -28.50 -26.53
CA PRO A 62 16.60 -28.16 -27.74
C PRO A 62 17.04 -26.78 -28.22
N PRO A 63 17.22 -26.57 -29.53
CA PRO A 63 17.58 -25.26 -30.06
C PRO A 63 16.56 -24.24 -29.57
N ARG A 64 17.05 -23.11 -29.04
CA ARG A 64 16.19 -22.00 -28.64
C ARG A 64 15.22 -21.73 -29.79
N PRO A 65 13.90 -21.66 -29.53
CA PRO A 65 12.97 -21.27 -30.58
C PRO A 65 13.43 -19.92 -31.12
N ALA A 66 13.63 -19.84 -32.44
CA ALA A 66 13.92 -18.60 -33.11
C ALA A 66 12.83 -17.57 -32.73
N PRO A 67 13.17 -16.27 -32.59
CA PRO A 67 12.15 -15.25 -32.37
C PRO A 67 11.16 -15.36 -33.52
N LEU A 68 9.90 -15.64 -33.19
CA LEU A 68 8.83 -15.67 -34.18
C LEU A 68 8.78 -14.29 -34.85
N PRO A 69 8.71 -14.23 -36.20
CA PRO A 69 8.51 -12.97 -36.89
C PRO A 69 7.16 -12.36 -36.45
N PRO A 70 7.00 -11.02 -36.55
CA PRO A 70 5.79 -10.34 -36.12
C PRO A 70 4.64 -10.68 -37.07
N GLN A 71 4.01 -11.83 -36.83
CA GLN A 71 2.74 -12.16 -37.45
C GLN A 71 1.65 -11.35 -36.75
N SER A 72 0.79 -10.74 -37.57
CA SER A 72 -0.33 -9.87 -37.19
C SER A 72 -1.25 -10.52 -36.14
N VAL A 73 -0.97 -10.28 -34.85
CA VAL A 73 -1.86 -10.66 -33.73
C VAL A 73 -2.98 -9.64 -33.64
N MET A 74 -3.94 -9.70 -34.58
CA MET A 74 -5.18 -8.95 -34.51
C MET A 74 -6.40 -9.86 -34.31
N GLY A 75 -6.22 -11.19 -34.36
CA GLY A 75 -7.30 -12.19 -34.39
C GLY A 75 -7.67 -12.87 -33.07
N ASP A 76 -6.78 -12.96 -32.07
CA ASP A 76 -7.00 -13.84 -30.90
C ASP A 76 -7.61 -13.12 -29.68
N TYR A 77 -8.12 -11.90 -29.84
CA TYR A 77 -8.60 -11.11 -28.70
C TYR A 77 -9.98 -11.52 -28.18
N ILE A 78 -10.72 -12.44 -28.83
CA ILE A 78 -12.07 -12.78 -28.38
C ILE A 78 -12.41 -14.28 -28.54
N VAL A 79 -12.94 -14.84 -27.44
CA VAL A 79 -13.74 -16.07 -27.29
C VAL A 79 -12.98 -17.39 -27.15
N THR A 80 -12.64 -17.75 -25.91
CA THR A 80 -13.00 -19.07 -25.35
C THR A 80 -13.31 -18.89 -23.86
N LYS A 81 -14.52 -19.31 -23.42
CA LYS A 81 -15.04 -19.45 -22.03
C LYS A 81 -14.17 -18.89 -20.88
N ALA A 82 -13.87 -17.59 -20.88
CA ALA A 82 -13.05 -16.94 -19.86
C ALA A 82 -13.88 -15.86 -19.15
N SER A 83 -13.67 -15.68 -17.85
CA SER A 83 -14.25 -14.56 -17.09
C SER A 83 -14.02 -13.18 -17.79
N PRO A 84 -14.94 -12.21 -17.65
CA PRO A 84 -14.81 -10.88 -18.27
C PRO A 84 -13.50 -10.16 -17.95
N VAL A 85 -12.81 -10.55 -16.88
CA VAL A 85 -11.54 -9.95 -16.46
C VAL A 85 -10.35 -10.46 -17.30
N HIS A 86 -10.39 -11.69 -17.83
CA HIS A 86 -9.33 -12.15 -18.76
C HIS A 86 -9.38 -11.40 -20.10
N LEU A 87 -10.53 -10.80 -20.45
CA LEU A 87 -10.66 -9.94 -21.64
C LEU A 87 -9.86 -8.63 -21.51
N LEU A 88 -9.45 -8.24 -20.30
CA LEU A 88 -8.52 -7.13 -20.06
C LEU A 88 -7.04 -7.57 -20.08
N GLY A 89 -6.75 -8.83 -20.43
CA GLY A 89 -5.38 -9.30 -20.62
C GLY A 89 -4.59 -8.47 -21.64
N GLY A 90 -5.28 -7.87 -22.62
CA GLY A 90 -4.69 -6.90 -23.56
C GLY A 90 -4.16 -5.65 -22.86
N CYS A 91 -4.86 -5.12 -21.85
CA CYS A 91 -4.42 -3.93 -21.10
C CYS A 91 -3.09 -4.17 -20.37
N ASN A 92 -2.92 -5.34 -19.75
CA ASN A 92 -1.66 -5.68 -19.07
C ASN A 92 -0.48 -5.80 -20.05
N ARG A 93 -0.70 -6.42 -21.22
CA ARG A 93 0.33 -6.53 -22.27
C ARG A 93 0.75 -5.16 -22.80
N GLU A 94 -0.21 -4.29 -23.08
CA GLU A 94 0.08 -2.94 -23.57
C GLU A 94 0.67 -2.04 -22.49
N ALA A 95 0.30 -2.25 -21.22
CA ALA A 95 0.95 -1.58 -20.10
C ALA A 95 2.44 -1.94 -20.01
N GLN A 96 2.77 -3.22 -20.20
CA GLN A 96 4.16 -3.67 -20.26
C GLN A 96 4.90 -3.04 -21.46
N ARG A 97 4.31 -3.07 -22.65
CA ARG A 97 4.92 -2.47 -23.85
C ARG A 97 5.18 -0.97 -23.67
N ALA A 98 4.21 -0.22 -23.12
CA ALA A 98 4.36 1.20 -22.83
C ALA A 98 5.50 1.47 -21.81
N HIS A 99 5.65 0.62 -20.79
CA HIS A 99 6.74 0.71 -19.82
C HIS A 99 8.12 0.52 -20.47
N LEU A 100 8.29 -0.56 -21.23
CA LEU A 100 9.55 -0.85 -21.92
C LEU A 100 9.91 0.25 -22.92
N LEU A 101 8.93 0.75 -23.67
CA LEU A 101 9.12 1.88 -24.58
C LEU A 101 9.54 3.16 -23.87
N ALA A 102 9.00 3.44 -22.68
CA ALA A 102 9.42 4.61 -21.91
C ALA A 102 10.89 4.51 -21.49
N ASP A 103 11.36 3.32 -21.10
CA ASP A 103 12.77 3.10 -20.72
C ASP A 103 13.70 3.12 -21.94
N MET A 104 13.27 2.56 -23.08
CA MET A 104 13.99 2.66 -24.34
C MET A 104 14.09 4.11 -24.83
N LEU A 105 13.01 4.88 -24.70
CA LEU A 105 12.98 6.29 -25.08
C LEU A 105 13.88 7.13 -24.18
N GLU A 106 13.91 6.85 -22.87
CA GLU A 106 14.82 7.49 -21.93
C GLU A 106 16.29 7.16 -22.25
N SER A 107 16.58 5.91 -22.59
CA SER A 107 17.92 5.49 -23.05
C SER A 107 18.32 6.18 -24.35
N LEU A 108 17.36 6.38 -25.27
CA LEU A 108 17.59 7.12 -26.51
C LEU A 108 17.84 8.61 -26.22
N ARG A 109 17.07 9.21 -25.30
CA ARG A 109 17.18 10.61 -24.89
C ARG A 109 18.59 10.93 -24.38
N GLN A 110 19.15 10.06 -23.55
CA GLN A 110 20.52 10.20 -23.02
C GLN A 110 21.60 10.13 -24.10
N ALA A 111 21.26 9.65 -25.31
CA ALA A 111 22.19 9.44 -26.40
C ALA A 111 22.04 10.43 -27.58
N VAL A 112 21.16 11.43 -27.46
CA VAL A 112 20.91 12.44 -28.50
C VAL A 112 21.09 13.86 -27.93
N PRO A 113 21.24 14.89 -28.79
CA PRO A 113 21.43 16.27 -28.35
C PRO A 113 20.29 16.79 -27.47
N GLU A 114 20.62 17.68 -26.52
CA GLU A 114 19.68 18.24 -25.54
C GLU A 114 18.48 18.97 -26.16
N SER A 115 18.64 19.53 -27.36
CA SER A 115 17.57 20.22 -28.09
C SER A 115 16.35 19.33 -28.38
N LEU A 116 16.51 18.01 -28.36
CA LEU A 116 15.43 17.05 -28.59
C LEU A 116 14.80 16.52 -27.29
N HIS A 117 15.39 16.81 -26.13
CA HIS A 117 15.02 16.17 -24.87
C HIS A 117 13.61 16.53 -24.41
N THR A 118 13.17 17.77 -24.60
CA THR A 118 11.88 18.26 -24.11
C THR A 118 10.71 17.41 -24.62
N HIS A 119 10.65 17.15 -25.93
CA HIS A 119 9.57 16.37 -26.51
C HIS A 119 9.69 14.86 -26.19
N MET A 120 10.91 14.33 -26.07
CA MET A 120 11.14 12.94 -25.65
C MET A 120 10.68 12.71 -24.21
N ALA A 121 11.04 13.63 -23.31
CA ALA A 121 10.62 13.59 -21.91
C ALA A 121 9.09 13.67 -21.79
N ALA A 122 8.44 14.56 -22.54
CA ALA A 122 6.97 14.65 -22.56
C ALA A 122 6.32 13.33 -23.00
N VAL A 123 6.77 12.71 -24.10
CA VAL A 123 6.25 11.40 -24.53
C VAL A 123 6.55 10.30 -23.50
N GLY A 124 7.74 10.30 -22.90
CA GLY A 124 8.13 9.35 -21.86
C GLY A 124 7.25 9.43 -20.61
N ILE A 125 6.90 10.64 -20.16
CA ILE A 125 5.96 10.87 -19.05
C ILE A 125 4.59 10.28 -19.38
N GLU A 126 4.07 10.58 -20.57
CA GLU A 126 2.75 10.10 -20.97
C GLU A 126 2.70 8.58 -21.18
N LEU A 127 3.76 7.95 -21.69
CA LEU A 127 3.87 6.49 -21.78
C LEU A 127 3.84 5.82 -20.40
N ARG A 128 4.57 6.40 -19.42
CA ARG A 128 4.52 5.92 -18.03
C ARG A 128 3.11 6.07 -17.48
N GLN A 129 2.42 7.17 -17.77
CA GLN A 129 1.03 7.37 -17.35
C GLN A 129 0.07 6.36 -18.01
N THR A 130 0.25 6.05 -19.29
CA THR A 130 -0.54 5.01 -19.99
C THR A 130 -0.37 3.65 -19.33
N CYS A 131 0.88 3.27 -19.02
CA CYS A 131 1.18 2.03 -18.30
C CYS A 131 0.43 1.94 -16.97
N ARG A 132 0.46 3.02 -16.18
CA ARG A 132 -0.20 3.09 -14.86
C ARG A 132 -1.71 2.95 -14.97
N LEU A 133 -2.34 3.70 -15.86
CA LEU A 133 -3.79 3.71 -16.04
C LEU A 133 -4.34 2.37 -16.55
N LEU A 134 -3.60 1.66 -17.41
CA LEU A 134 -3.97 0.33 -17.89
C LEU A 134 -3.89 -0.74 -16.79
N ARG A 135 -2.85 -0.68 -15.96
CA ARG A 135 -2.71 -1.56 -14.78
C ARG A 135 -3.83 -1.31 -13.79
N GLU A 136 -4.09 -0.04 -13.49
CA GLU A 136 -5.17 0.37 -12.59
C GLU A 136 -6.54 -0.09 -13.09
N LEU A 137 -6.79 0.03 -14.39
CA LEU A 137 -8.05 -0.42 -15.00
C LEU A 137 -8.24 -1.92 -14.75
N THR A 138 -7.21 -2.72 -15.02
CA THR A 138 -7.26 -4.16 -14.82
C THR A 138 -7.50 -4.52 -13.36
N GLU A 139 -6.75 -3.92 -12.42
CA GLU A 139 -6.93 -4.13 -10.99
C GLU A 139 -8.34 -3.75 -10.51
N ARG A 140 -8.89 -2.60 -10.92
CA ARG A 140 -10.25 -2.17 -10.55
C ARG A 140 -11.34 -3.06 -11.14
N SER A 141 -11.12 -3.60 -12.33
CA SER A 141 -12.05 -4.52 -13.00
C SER A 141 -12.23 -5.85 -12.28
N HIS A 142 -11.21 -6.32 -11.53
CA HIS A 142 -11.35 -7.49 -10.67
C HIS A 142 -12.38 -7.30 -9.54
N VAL A 143 -12.53 -6.06 -9.06
CA VAL A 143 -13.43 -5.68 -7.95
C VAL A 143 -14.81 -5.36 -8.47
N HIS A 144 -14.87 -4.59 -9.56
CA HIS A 144 -16.11 -4.09 -10.14
C HIS A 144 -16.53 -4.90 -11.36
N GLN A 145 -16.53 -6.24 -11.25
CA GLN A 145 -16.80 -7.16 -12.36
C GLN A 145 -18.10 -6.84 -13.13
N ARG A 146 -19.12 -6.34 -12.44
CA ARG A 146 -20.40 -5.95 -13.06
C ARG A 146 -20.30 -4.79 -14.04
N ARG A 147 -19.29 -3.93 -13.88
CA ARG A 147 -19.03 -2.75 -14.74
C ARG A 147 -18.07 -3.07 -15.88
N VAL A 148 -17.42 -4.23 -15.85
CA VAL A 148 -16.44 -4.65 -16.86
C VAL A 148 -17.04 -4.76 -18.26
N PRO A 149 -18.25 -5.33 -18.48
CA PRO A 149 -18.83 -5.39 -19.83
C PRO A 149 -18.95 -4.03 -20.51
N VAL A 150 -19.33 -2.98 -19.76
CA VAL A 150 -19.40 -1.61 -20.28
C VAL A 150 -18.01 -1.06 -20.58
N ALA A 151 -17.05 -1.29 -19.68
CA ALA A 151 -15.67 -0.86 -19.88
C ALA A 151 -15.03 -1.53 -21.10
N LEU A 152 -15.35 -2.79 -21.39
CA LEU A 152 -14.81 -3.51 -22.53
C LEU A 152 -15.19 -2.87 -23.87
N ASP A 153 -16.42 -2.38 -24.02
CA ASP A 153 -16.85 -1.67 -25.24
C ASP A 153 -15.95 -0.46 -25.52
N TYR A 154 -15.63 0.32 -24.49
CA TYR A 154 -14.73 1.47 -24.61
C TYR A 154 -13.26 1.07 -24.78
N VAL A 155 -12.80 0.01 -24.11
CA VAL A 155 -11.43 -0.51 -24.28
C VAL A 155 -11.21 -0.98 -25.72
N GLN A 156 -12.20 -1.60 -26.38
CA GLN A 156 -12.08 -1.98 -27.79
C GLN A 156 -11.96 -0.81 -28.76
N VAL A 157 -12.44 0.37 -28.39
CA VAL A 157 -12.23 1.61 -29.16
C VAL A 157 -10.77 2.03 -29.09
N LEU A 158 -10.21 2.08 -27.87
CA LEU A 158 -8.87 2.57 -27.60
C LEU A 158 -7.76 1.59 -28.01
N LEU A 159 -7.88 0.33 -27.58
CA LEU A 159 -6.76 -0.60 -27.52
C LEU A 159 -6.08 -0.81 -28.88
N PRO A 160 -6.81 -0.96 -30.02
CA PRO A 160 -6.16 -1.10 -31.33
C PRO A 160 -5.30 0.11 -31.73
N CYS A 161 -5.77 1.33 -31.46
CA CYS A 161 -5.02 2.55 -31.78
C CYS A 161 -3.77 2.68 -30.91
N LEU A 162 -3.90 2.36 -29.62
CA LEU A 162 -2.78 2.35 -28.68
C LEU A 162 -1.75 1.29 -29.07
N MET A 163 -2.18 0.05 -29.29
CA MET A 163 -1.35 -1.08 -29.71
C MET A 163 -0.52 -0.73 -30.93
N ARG A 164 -1.15 -0.20 -31.97
CA ARG A 164 -0.45 0.16 -33.21
C ARG A 164 0.53 1.29 -32.98
N THR A 165 0.14 2.35 -32.28
CA THR A 165 1.06 3.45 -31.95
C THR A 165 2.29 2.93 -31.20
N LEU A 166 2.11 2.07 -30.19
CA LEU A 166 3.22 1.49 -29.44
C LEU A 166 4.09 0.56 -30.32
N ALA A 167 3.48 -0.25 -31.18
CA ALA A 167 4.21 -1.14 -32.09
C ALA A 167 5.05 -0.36 -33.11
N ASP A 168 4.50 0.70 -33.69
CA ASP A 168 5.19 1.55 -34.66
C ASP A 168 6.36 2.27 -33.98
N MET A 169 6.16 2.83 -32.79
CA MET A 169 7.25 3.42 -31.99
C MET A 169 8.39 2.42 -31.72
N TRP A 170 8.03 1.19 -31.36
CA TRP A 170 9.00 0.13 -31.11
C TRP A 170 9.89 -0.13 -32.32
N GLN A 171 9.28 -0.26 -33.50
CA GLN A 171 10.00 -0.48 -34.76
C GLN A 171 11.01 0.64 -35.06
N TYR A 172 10.62 1.91 -34.91
CA TYR A 172 11.52 3.02 -35.15
C TYR A 172 12.70 3.08 -34.17
N ILE A 173 12.45 2.81 -32.88
CA ILE A 173 13.50 2.89 -31.86
C ILE A 173 14.52 1.74 -32.01
N GLU A 174 14.06 0.55 -32.39
CA GLU A 174 14.91 -0.61 -32.61
C GLU A 174 15.67 -0.61 -33.94
N ASP A 175 15.25 0.18 -34.94
CA ASP A 175 15.86 0.19 -36.26
C ASP A 175 17.35 0.60 -36.22
N LYS A 176 18.23 -0.41 -36.29
CA LYS A 176 19.69 -0.23 -36.24
C LYS A 176 20.27 0.40 -37.50
N ALA A 177 19.52 0.46 -38.60
CA ALA A 177 19.98 1.08 -39.84
C ALA A 177 20.02 2.62 -39.74
N MET A 178 19.27 3.20 -38.80
CA MET A 178 19.19 4.64 -38.58
C MET A 178 20.07 5.10 -37.41
N SER A 179 20.62 6.32 -37.52
CA SER A 179 21.27 6.97 -36.37
C SER A 179 20.25 7.23 -35.25
N ARG A 180 20.71 7.27 -33.99
CA ARG A 180 19.85 7.47 -32.81
C ARG A 180 18.97 8.72 -32.92
N GLU A 181 19.55 9.82 -33.39
CA GLU A 181 18.82 11.06 -33.63
C GLU A 181 17.76 10.92 -34.74
N MET A 182 18.12 10.27 -35.84
CA MET A 182 17.19 10.10 -36.97
C MET A 182 16.01 9.18 -36.60
N ARG A 183 16.23 8.16 -35.76
CA ARG A 183 15.16 7.31 -35.22
C ARG A 183 14.09 8.15 -34.52
N TRP A 184 14.51 9.04 -33.62
CA TRP A 184 13.58 9.92 -32.92
C TRP A 184 12.87 10.88 -33.87
N ARG A 185 13.62 11.63 -34.69
CA ARG A 185 13.04 12.66 -35.58
C ARG A 185 12.03 12.05 -36.56
N LYS A 186 12.38 10.92 -37.16
CA LYS A 186 11.51 10.23 -38.12
C LYS A 186 10.27 9.67 -37.42
N MET A 187 10.43 8.94 -36.32
CA MET A 187 9.31 8.41 -35.53
C MET A 187 8.34 9.54 -35.13
N TYR A 188 8.86 10.62 -34.57
CA TYR A 188 8.05 11.74 -34.09
C TYR A 188 7.32 12.43 -35.25
N SER A 189 8.00 12.67 -36.38
CA SER A 189 7.41 13.30 -37.56
C SER A 189 6.33 12.43 -38.19
N ASP A 190 6.62 11.15 -38.43
CA ASP A 190 5.71 10.23 -39.13
C ASP A 190 4.46 9.96 -38.29
N LEU A 191 4.62 9.71 -36.99
CA LEU A 191 3.47 9.53 -36.09
C LEU A 191 2.69 10.83 -35.85
N THR A 192 3.35 11.99 -35.85
CA THR A 192 2.62 13.27 -35.75
C THR A 192 1.78 13.51 -37.00
N LYS A 193 2.34 13.23 -38.18
CA LYS A 193 1.65 13.40 -39.47
C LYS A 193 0.49 12.42 -39.64
N GLU A 194 0.65 11.17 -39.24
CA GLU A 194 -0.42 10.16 -39.29
C GLU A 194 -1.64 10.56 -38.44
N GLY A 195 -1.38 11.08 -37.24
CA GLY A 195 -2.43 11.42 -36.28
C GLY A 195 -2.99 12.83 -36.45
N ASP A 196 -2.31 13.68 -37.23
CA ASP A 196 -2.57 15.13 -37.31
C ASP A 196 -2.51 15.80 -35.93
N MET A 197 -1.67 15.28 -35.05
CA MET A 197 -1.44 15.80 -33.70
C MET A 197 -0.09 15.34 -33.17
N PRO A 198 0.59 16.16 -32.35
CA PRO A 198 1.83 15.78 -31.69
C PRO A 198 1.69 14.46 -30.92
N LEU A 199 2.75 13.63 -30.95
CA LEU A 199 2.72 12.31 -30.33
C LEU A 199 2.40 12.34 -28.83
N HIS A 200 2.93 13.32 -28.09
CA HIS A 200 2.60 13.48 -26.67
C HIS A 200 1.11 13.80 -26.45
N GLN A 201 0.51 14.62 -27.32
CA GLN A 201 -0.92 14.95 -27.28
C GLN A 201 -1.81 13.75 -27.63
N ARG A 202 -1.33 12.86 -28.51
CA ARG A 202 -1.96 11.56 -28.79
C ARG A 202 -2.06 10.71 -27.51
N PHE A 203 -0.96 10.58 -26.76
CA PHE A 203 -0.98 9.85 -25.49
C PHE A 203 -1.78 10.55 -24.40
N LEU A 204 -1.75 11.89 -24.30
CA LEU A 204 -2.63 12.64 -23.40
C LEU A 204 -4.12 12.34 -23.66
N THR A 205 -4.51 12.20 -24.92
CA THR A 205 -5.87 11.79 -25.31
C THR A 205 -6.19 10.37 -24.83
N PHE A 206 -5.28 9.41 -25.02
CA PHE A 206 -5.43 8.05 -24.51
C PHE A 206 -5.51 8.01 -22.98
N ASN A 207 -4.66 8.75 -22.30
CA ASN A 207 -4.58 8.82 -20.85
C ASN A 207 -5.83 9.47 -20.25
N SER A 208 -6.34 10.53 -20.85
CA SER A 208 -7.59 11.18 -20.41
C SER A 208 -8.79 10.25 -20.55
N PHE A 209 -8.85 9.50 -21.65
CA PHE A 209 -9.88 8.47 -21.87
C PHE A 209 -9.78 7.32 -20.85
N LEU A 210 -8.58 6.77 -20.65
CA LEU A 210 -8.34 5.71 -19.66
C LEU A 210 -8.62 6.17 -18.22
N HIS A 211 -8.35 7.44 -17.89
CA HIS A 211 -8.67 8.01 -16.59
C HIS A 211 -10.19 8.03 -16.34
N LEU A 212 -10.97 8.48 -17.32
CA LEU A 212 -12.44 8.47 -17.25
C LEU A 212 -12.99 7.03 -17.20
N LEU A 213 -12.38 6.07 -17.90
CA LEU A 213 -12.74 4.65 -17.76
C LEU A 213 -12.47 4.12 -16.36
N ASN A 214 -11.32 4.45 -15.76
CA ASN A 214 -11.01 4.10 -14.39
C ASN A 214 -12.04 4.68 -13.40
N GLN A 215 -12.46 5.93 -13.60
CA GLN A 215 -13.52 6.58 -12.84
C GLN A 215 -14.87 5.87 -12.99
N MET A 216 -15.25 5.50 -14.21
CA MET A 216 -16.47 4.75 -14.51
C MET A 216 -16.48 3.39 -13.81
N VAL A 217 -15.39 2.62 -13.91
CA VAL A 217 -15.27 1.31 -13.26
C VAL A 217 -15.31 1.45 -11.74
N ALA A 218 -14.64 2.44 -11.17
CA ALA A 218 -14.71 2.74 -9.73
C ALA A 218 -16.08 3.30 -9.31
N GLY A 219 -16.86 3.88 -10.23
CA GLY A 219 -18.15 4.50 -9.94
C GLY A 219 -17.99 5.75 -9.09
N THR A 220 -16.99 6.56 -9.43
CA THR A 220 -16.75 7.83 -8.76
C THR A 220 -17.88 8.81 -9.06
N PRO A 221 -18.28 9.66 -8.09
CA PRO A 221 -19.32 10.67 -8.32
C PRO A 221 -18.91 11.74 -9.34
N PHE A 222 -17.61 11.87 -9.62
CA PHE A 222 -17.04 12.83 -10.56
C PHE A 222 -16.94 12.31 -12.01
N PHE A 223 -17.50 11.13 -12.30
CA PHE A 223 -17.44 10.56 -13.63
C PHE A 223 -18.25 11.40 -14.64
N ASP A 224 -17.58 11.89 -15.67
CA ASP A 224 -18.17 12.66 -16.77
C ASP A 224 -18.31 11.81 -18.04
N LEU A 225 -19.54 11.36 -18.31
CA LEU A 225 -19.89 10.60 -19.51
C LEU A 225 -19.71 11.42 -20.81
N HIS A 226 -19.98 12.72 -20.78
CA HIS A 226 -19.85 13.58 -21.96
C HIS A 226 -18.37 13.78 -22.30
N ALA A 227 -17.50 13.96 -21.32
CA ALA A 227 -16.05 13.94 -21.55
C ALA A 227 -15.59 12.61 -22.15
N LEU A 228 -16.08 11.47 -21.62
CA LEU A 228 -15.70 10.15 -22.13
C LEU A 228 -16.08 10.00 -23.61
N ASN A 229 -17.30 10.39 -23.99
CA ASN A 229 -17.77 10.33 -25.38
C ASN A 229 -16.99 11.28 -26.31
N ARG A 230 -16.65 12.50 -25.86
CA ARG A 230 -15.80 13.43 -26.63
C ARG A 230 -14.41 12.84 -26.92
N PHE A 231 -13.81 12.17 -25.95
CA PHE A 231 -12.53 11.49 -26.16
C PHE A 231 -12.69 10.24 -27.03
N GLN A 232 -13.81 9.52 -26.91
CA GLN A 232 -14.14 8.40 -27.80
C GLN A 232 -14.18 8.84 -29.27
N GLU A 233 -14.87 9.94 -29.57
CA GLU A 233 -14.94 10.52 -30.92
C GLU A 233 -13.56 10.89 -31.47
N LYS A 234 -12.72 11.51 -30.65
CA LYS A 234 -11.33 11.82 -31.02
C LYS A 234 -10.53 10.56 -31.35
N ILE A 235 -10.66 9.51 -30.53
CA ILE A 235 -9.97 8.22 -30.76
C ILE A 235 -10.51 7.52 -32.01
N LEU A 236 -11.82 7.59 -32.28
CA LEU A 236 -12.41 7.06 -33.50
C LEU A 236 -11.93 7.82 -34.75
N SER A 237 -11.83 9.14 -34.69
CA SER A 237 -11.23 9.95 -35.76
C SER A 237 -9.77 9.54 -36.03
N LEU A 238 -8.97 9.37 -34.97
CA LEU A 238 -7.61 8.87 -35.07
C LEU A 238 -7.57 7.46 -35.68
N ARG A 239 -8.49 6.56 -35.27
CA ARG A 239 -8.61 5.19 -35.78
C ARG A 239 -8.80 5.16 -37.30
N VAL A 240 -9.65 6.05 -37.82
CA VAL A 240 -9.88 6.21 -39.27
C VAL A 240 -8.60 6.69 -39.96
N LYS A 241 -7.93 7.70 -39.40
CA LYS A 241 -6.65 8.21 -39.95
C LYS A 241 -5.55 7.13 -39.97
N MET A 242 -5.52 6.26 -38.97
CA MET A 242 -4.63 5.10 -38.91
C MET A 242 -5.06 3.94 -39.84
N GLY A 243 -6.22 4.02 -40.50
CA GLY A 243 -6.71 2.96 -41.39
C GLY A 243 -7.15 1.67 -40.67
N ILE A 244 -7.50 1.74 -39.38
CA ILE A 244 -7.97 0.60 -38.59
C ILE A 244 -9.47 0.40 -38.87
N LYS A 245 -9.80 -0.47 -39.83
CA LYS A 245 -11.15 -0.58 -40.43
C LYS A 245 -12.20 -1.32 -39.60
N GLN A 246 -11.82 -2.10 -38.59
CA GLN A 246 -12.80 -2.85 -37.79
C GLN A 246 -13.53 -1.90 -36.84
N LEU A 247 -14.85 -1.79 -36.94
CA LEU A 247 -15.66 -1.17 -35.88
C LEU A 247 -15.69 -2.09 -34.65
N PRO A 248 -15.64 -1.57 -33.42
CA PRO A 248 -15.78 -2.37 -32.22
C PRO A 248 -17.11 -3.13 -32.23
N ALA A 249 -17.06 -4.45 -31.99
CA ALA A 249 -18.28 -5.22 -31.78
C ALA A 249 -18.78 -4.92 -30.36
N ARG A 250 -20.01 -4.43 -30.23
CA ARG A 250 -20.60 -4.14 -28.91
C ARG A 250 -20.75 -5.45 -28.12
N ILE A 251 -20.07 -5.55 -26.98
CA ILE A 251 -20.16 -6.69 -26.05
C ILE A 251 -21.29 -6.43 -25.03
N GLY A 252 -21.51 -5.17 -24.64
CA GLY A 252 -22.41 -4.80 -23.53
C GLY A 252 -23.76 -4.16 -23.92
N PRO A 253 -24.67 -4.00 -22.93
CA PRO A 253 -25.88 -3.17 -23.09
C PRO A 253 -25.51 -1.69 -23.32
N PRO A 254 -26.45 -0.85 -23.80
CA PRO A 254 -26.17 0.56 -24.05
C PRO A 254 -25.58 1.29 -22.84
N PRO A 255 -24.52 2.13 -23.02
CA PRO A 255 -23.82 2.78 -21.91
C PRO A 255 -24.76 3.53 -20.98
N GLU A 256 -25.74 4.25 -21.53
CA GLU A 256 -26.71 5.02 -20.75
C GLU A 256 -27.58 4.11 -19.86
N GLN A 257 -28.07 2.99 -20.40
CA GLN A 257 -28.86 2.02 -19.63
C GLN A 257 -28.01 1.29 -18.58
N ALA A 258 -26.77 0.95 -18.92
CA ALA A 258 -25.85 0.29 -18.02
C ALA A 258 -25.42 1.20 -16.86
N LEU A 259 -25.14 2.48 -17.15
CA LEU A 259 -24.73 3.48 -16.16
C LEU A 259 -25.87 3.84 -15.20
N VAL A 260 -27.12 3.90 -15.68
CA VAL A 260 -28.30 4.07 -14.81
C VAL A 260 -28.45 2.87 -13.85
N GLN A 261 -28.31 1.63 -14.35
CA GLN A 261 -28.34 0.43 -13.50
C GLN A 261 -27.18 0.39 -12.49
N ILE A 262 -26.03 0.97 -12.85
CA ILE A 262 -24.84 1.08 -11.99
C ILE A 262 -25.03 2.13 -10.88
N SER A 263 -25.68 3.26 -11.17
CA SER A 263 -25.88 4.38 -10.23
C SER A 263 -26.89 4.05 -9.12
N VAL A 264 -27.97 3.32 -9.45
CA VAL A 264 -29.04 2.95 -8.50
C VAL A 264 -28.56 2.02 -7.35
N ARG A 265 -27.42 1.34 -7.50
CA ARG A 265 -26.87 0.43 -6.47
C ARG A 265 -25.55 0.91 -5.85
N GLY A 266 -25.30 2.22 -5.84
CA GLY A 266 -24.09 2.88 -5.32
C GLY A 266 -23.32 2.08 -4.25
N GLN A 267 -22.26 1.39 -4.67
CA GLN A 267 -21.33 0.73 -3.75
C GLN A 267 -20.23 1.71 -3.37
N THR A 268 -20.58 2.79 -2.67
CA THR A 268 -19.56 3.52 -1.91
C THR A 268 -19.33 2.76 -0.61
N THR A 269 -18.10 2.31 -0.42
CA THR A 269 -17.69 1.55 0.74
C THR A 269 -17.60 2.51 1.92
N ASN A 270 -18.58 2.47 2.84
CA ASN A 270 -18.56 3.30 4.06
C ASN A 270 -17.64 2.67 5.13
N HIS A 271 -16.49 2.15 4.71
CA HIS A 271 -15.51 1.53 5.58
C HIS A 271 -14.50 2.61 6.03
N TRP A 272 -14.14 2.60 7.31
CA TRP A 272 -13.20 3.58 7.88
C TRP A 272 -11.87 3.64 7.10
N ALA A 273 -11.38 2.49 6.62
CA ALA A 273 -10.12 2.42 5.89
C ALA A 273 -10.16 3.25 4.60
N THR A 274 -11.29 3.29 3.91
CA THR A 274 -11.47 4.15 2.73
C THR A 274 -11.35 5.63 3.10
N GLN A 275 -11.81 6.03 4.29
CA GLN A 275 -11.77 7.42 4.77
C GLN A 275 -10.36 7.83 5.19
N VAL A 276 -9.64 6.98 5.94
CA VAL A 276 -8.26 7.24 6.39
C VAL A 276 -7.34 7.61 5.22
N TYR A 277 -7.44 6.89 4.10
CA TYR A 277 -6.59 7.13 2.93
C TYR A 277 -7.14 8.17 1.93
N LYS A 278 -8.35 8.71 2.17
CA LYS A 278 -8.86 9.88 1.44
C LYS A 278 -8.43 11.20 2.06
N GLN A 279 -8.17 11.20 3.36
CA GLN A 279 -7.73 12.39 4.07
C GLN A 279 -6.28 12.75 3.70
N SER A 280 -5.97 14.05 3.72
CA SER A 280 -4.59 14.52 3.64
C SER A 280 -3.81 14.13 4.89
N LEU A 281 -2.49 13.97 4.76
CA LEU A 281 -1.62 13.81 5.91
C LEU A 281 -1.48 15.15 6.64
N ALA A 282 -1.63 15.15 7.97
CA ALA A 282 -1.46 16.33 8.82
C ALA A 282 -0.02 16.86 8.79
N SER A 283 0.94 15.97 8.57
CA SER A 283 2.38 16.23 8.49
C SER A 283 3.05 15.18 7.58
N ARG A 284 4.30 15.45 7.17
CA ARG A 284 5.09 14.59 6.28
C ARG A 284 6.53 14.53 6.77
N THR A 285 6.73 13.94 7.94
CA THR A 285 8.05 13.83 8.57
C THR A 285 8.90 12.82 7.80
N PRO A 286 10.02 13.25 7.19
CA PRO A 286 10.86 12.35 6.42
C PRO A 286 11.51 11.31 7.33
N LEU A 287 11.52 10.05 6.89
CA LEU A 287 12.24 8.98 7.59
C LEU A 287 13.70 8.96 7.15
N GLU A 288 14.64 8.81 8.07
CA GLU A 288 16.08 8.69 7.75
C GLU A 288 16.49 7.26 7.37
N GLY A 289 17.73 7.09 6.88
CA GLY A 289 18.32 5.80 6.48
C GLY A 289 18.45 5.53 4.98
N LYS A 290 18.94 4.34 4.62
CA LYS A 290 19.10 3.94 3.20
C LYS A 290 17.76 3.45 2.65
N LYS A 291 17.28 4.06 1.56
CA LYS A 291 16.08 3.58 0.85
C LYS A 291 16.36 2.19 0.29
N ARG A 292 15.55 1.22 0.72
CA ARG A 292 15.47 -0.10 0.10
C ARG A 292 14.25 -0.09 -0.82
N GLU A 293 14.32 -0.82 -1.92
CA GLU A 293 13.17 -1.02 -2.78
C GLU A 293 12.13 -1.88 -2.06
N SER A 294 10.86 -1.52 -2.20
CA SER A 294 9.75 -2.34 -1.79
C SER A 294 9.67 -3.54 -2.73
N VAL A 295 9.27 -4.67 -2.17
CA VAL A 295 9.17 -5.93 -2.90
C VAL A 295 8.01 -6.74 -2.36
N VAL A 296 7.27 -7.37 -3.26
CA VAL A 296 6.35 -8.46 -2.93
C VAL A 296 6.99 -9.76 -3.38
N HIS A 297 7.11 -10.70 -2.45
CA HIS A 297 7.64 -12.03 -2.71
C HIS A 297 6.51 -12.93 -3.20
N THR A 298 6.35 -13.00 -4.53
CA THR A 298 5.36 -13.88 -5.13
C THR A 298 5.87 -15.33 -5.14
N ARG A 299 5.10 -16.26 -4.57
CA ARG A 299 5.38 -17.70 -4.73
C ARG A 299 5.19 -18.06 -6.21
N SER A 300 6.18 -18.72 -6.81
CA SER A 300 6.25 -19.03 -8.25
C SER A 300 5.05 -19.83 -8.80
N THR A 301 4.25 -20.46 -7.94
CA THR A 301 3.13 -21.34 -8.30
C THR A 301 1.78 -20.62 -8.46
N HIS A 302 1.67 -19.32 -8.16
CA HIS A 302 0.37 -18.60 -8.14
C HIS A 302 0.37 -17.28 -8.92
N ALA A 303 1.29 -17.07 -9.86
CA ALA A 303 1.26 -15.90 -10.74
C ALA A 303 0.06 -15.90 -11.72
N SER A 304 -0.75 -16.96 -11.71
CA SER A 304 -1.94 -17.15 -12.52
C SER A 304 -3.20 -16.67 -11.78
N GLU A 305 -3.83 -15.64 -12.35
CA GLU A 305 -5.24 -15.26 -12.22
C GLU A 305 -5.79 -15.14 -10.79
N LEU A 306 -5.60 -13.96 -10.20
CA LEU A 306 -6.34 -13.56 -9.01
C LEU A 306 -7.85 -13.52 -9.31
N SER A 307 -8.55 -14.58 -8.97
CA SER A 307 -10.01 -14.61 -8.95
C SER A 307 -10.53 -14.10 -7.61
N PHE A 308 -11.50 -13.19 -7.69
CA PHE A 308 -12.14 -12.61 -6.52
C PHE A 308 -13.58 -13.12 -6.43
N PRO A 309 -14.03 -13.59 -5.27
CA PRO A 309 -15.41 -14.03 -5.09
C PRO A 309 -16.38 -12.85 -5.27
N PRO A 310 -17.60 -13.09 -5.79
CA PRO A 310 -18.63 -12.06 -5.90
C PRO A 310 -18.90 -11.41 -4.53
N GLY A 311 -18.99 -10.08 -4.50
CA GLY A 311 -19.17 -9.33 -3.25
C GLY A 311 -17.86 -8.95 -2.55
N THR A 312 -16.71 -9.20 -3.19
CA THR A 312 -15.43 -8.60 -2.79
C THR A 312 -15.49 -7.07 -2.89
N GLU A 313 -14.91 -6.42 -1.90
CA GLU A 313 -14.89 -4.96 -1.79
C GLU A 313 -13.45 -4.47 -1.62
N LEU A 314 -13.01 -3.51 -2.44
CA LEU A 314 -11.71 -2.84 -2.26
C LEU A 314 -11.85 -1.77 -1.18
N LEU A 315 -10.99 -1.85 -0.16
CA LEU A 315 -10.91 -0.86 0.91
C LEU A 315 -10.01 0.31 0.51
N PHE A 316 -8.74 0.03 0.24
CA PHE A 316 -7.77 1.02 -0.20
C PHE A 316 -6.61 0.34 -0.94
N ARG A 317 -5.86 1.16 -1.69
CA ARG A 317 -4.67 0.77 -2.43
C ARG A 317 -3.54 1.75 -2.11
N ARG A 318 -2.33 1.22 -1.91
CA ARG A 318 -1.10 1.99 -1.76
C ARG A 318 -0.09 1.56 -2.80
N VAL A 319 0.59 2.52 -3.39
CA VAL A 319 1.66 2.29 -4.37
C VAL A 319 3.00 2.66 -3.77
N PHE A 320 4.03 1.94 -4.19
CA PHE A 320 5.40 2.09 -3.73
C PHE A 320 6.34 2.09 -4.95
N ASP A 321 7.50 2.72 -4.80
CA ASP A 321 8.59 2.74 -5.77
C ASP A 321 8.15 3.06 -7.20
N ASN A 322 7.58 4.26 -7.37
CA ASN A 322 7.09 4.74 -8.66
C ASN A 322 6.07 3.79 -9.32
N GLU A 323 5.23 3.15 -8.48
CA GLU A 323 4.18 2.21 -8.87
C GLU A 323 4.68 0.85 -9.37
N ASN A 324 5.95 0.53 -9.11
CA ASN A 324 6.47 -0.82 -9.32
C ASN A 324 5.92 -1.81 -8.31
N VAL A 325 5.48 -1.35 -7.14
CA VAL A 325 4.80 -2.20 -6.15
C VAL A 325 3.46 -1.58 -5.78
N SER A 326 2.42 -2.39 -5.66
CA SER A 326 1.13 -1.99 -5.12
C SER A 326 0.65 -2.96 -4.04
N MET A 327 -0.01 -2.42 -3.02
CA MET A 327 -0.65 -3.15 -1.94
C MET A 327 -2.11 -2.75 -1.88
N SER A 328 -3.01 -3.71 -2.12
CA SER A 328 -4.46 -3.49 -2.12
C SER A 328 -5.13 -4.33 -1.04
N PHE A 329 -5.95 -3.70 -0.21
CA PHE A 329 -6.70 -4.36 0.85
C PHE A 329 -8.16 -4.57 0.44
N TYR A 330 -8.67 -5.76 0.68
CA TYR A 330 -10.01 -6.18 0.30
C TYR A 330 -10.78 -6.75 1.49
N LEU A 331 -12.08 -6.52 1.52
CA LEU A 331 -13.00 -7.36 2.29
C LEU A 331 -13.58 -8.43 1.36
N MET A 332 -13.27 -9.69 1.65
CA MET A 332 -13.77 -10.82 0.88
C MET A 332 -14.82 -11.59 1.68
N PRO A 333 -15.94 -12.01 1.07
CA PRO A 333 -16.90 -12.90 1.72
C PRO A 333 -16.24 -14.24 2.07
N THR A 334 -16.37 -14.69 3.31
CA THR A 334 -15.93 -16.02 3.76
C THR A 334 -17.02 -17.04 3.46
N TYR A 335 -16.70 -18.10 2.73
CA TYR A 335 -17.68 -19.13 2.38
C TYR A 335 -18.16 -19.89 3.63
N ASN A 336 -19.40 -19.64 4.04
CA ASN A 336 -20.12 -20.51 4.96
C ASN A 336 -21.56 -20.66 4.45
N PRO A 337 -21.95 -21.85 3.97
CA PRO A 337 -23.29 -22.07 3.40
C PRO A 337 -24.42 -22.02 4.44
N ALA A 338 -24.11 -22.00 5.75
CA ALA A 338 -25.11 -22.09 6.83
C ALA A 338 -25.33 -20.77 7.62
N LYS A 339 -24.57 -19.70 7.34
CA LYS A 339 -24.63 -18.43 8.11
C LYS A 339 -24.49 -17.22 7.18
N PRO A 340 -24.96 -16.03 7.57
CA PRO A 340 -24.67 -14.80 6.83
C PRO A 340 -23.16 -14.69 6.58
N THR A 341 -22.79 -14.40 5.33
CA THR A 341 -21.40 -14.40 4.87
C THR A 341 -20.60 -13.35 5.66
N LYS A 342 -19.85 -13.77 6.67
CA LYS A 342 -18.86 -12.89 7.32
C LYS A 342 -17.87 -12.43 6.24
N ARG A 343 -17.32 -11.23 6.40
CA ARG A 343 -16.28 -10.72 5.52
C ARG A 343 -14.96 -10.72 6.27
N ALA A 344 -13.90 -11.17 5.61
CA ALA A 344 -12.55 -11.16 6.18
C ALA A 344 -11.63 -10.25 5.36
N PRO A 345 -10.70 -9.53 6.01
CA PRO A 345 -9.70 -8.74 5.31
C PRO A 345 -8.62 -9.61 4.64
N PHE A 346 -8.37 -9.31 3.38
CA PHE A 346 -7.29 -9.88 2.56
C PHE A 346 -6.43 -8.76 2.00
N ILE A 347 -5.15 -9.06 1.77
CA ILE A 347 -4.20 -8.18 1.13
C ILE A 347 -3.68 -8.82 -0.15
N VAL A 348 -3.59 -8.02 -1.21
CA VAL A 348 -2.96 -8.39 -2.47
C VAL A 348 -1.77 -7.48 -2.69
N GLY A 349 -0.59 -8.08 -2.80
CA GLY A 349 0.61 -7.40 -3.24
C GLY A 349 0.85 -7.67 -4.71
N CYS A 350 1.09 -6.63 -5.50
CA CYS A 350 1.56 -6.74 -6.88
C CYS A 350 2.95 -6.14 -6.99
N HIS A 351 3.83 -6.80 -7.73
CA HIS A 351 5.15 -6.31 -8.09
C HIS A 351 5.32 -6.38 -9.60
N TYR A 352 5.54 -5.23 -10.21
CA TYR A 352 5.72 -5.03 -11.63
C TYR A 352 7.21 -5.00 -11.96
N ARG A 353 7.79 -6.18 -12.20
CA ARG A 353 9.17 -6.30 -12.69
C ARG A 353 9.16 -6.42 -14.20
N ASP A 354 9.95 -5.60 -14.89
CA ASP A 354 10.06 -5.57 -16.36
C ASP A 354 8.71 -5.37 -17.06
N GLY A 355 7.81 -4.64 -16.40
CA GLY A 355 6.46 -4.39 -16.88
C GLY A 355 5.43 -5.50 -16.63
N CYS A 356 5.85 -6.71 -16.25
CA CYS A 356 4.95 -7.84 -15.97
C CYS A 356 4.42 -7.79 -14.52
N PRO A 357 3.10 -7.85 -14.30
CA PRO A 357 2.54 -8.00 -12.97
C PRO A 357 2.85 -9.40 -12.40
N LYS A 358 3.47 -9.44 -11.22
CA LYS A 358 3.49 -10.62 -10.36
C LYS A 358 2.70 -10.29 -9.12
N SER A 359 1.61 -11.03 -8.88
CA SER A 359 0.73 -10.77 -7.76
C SER A 359 0.71 -11.92 -6.77
N SER A 360 0.44 -11.61 -5.50
CA SER A 360 0.22 -12.59 -4.44
C SER A 360 -0.92 -12.10 -3.54
N ARG A 361 -1.78 -13.02 -3.10
CA ARG A 361 -2.88 -12.76 -2.16
C ARG A 361 -2.64 -13.52 -0.87
N GLN A 362 -2.88 -12.87 0.26
CA GLN A 362 -2.86 -13.47 1.60
C GLN A 362 -4.01 -12.92 2.45
N GLY A 363 -4.51 -13.70 3.38
CA GLY A 363 -5.37 -13.20 4.44
C GLY A 363 -4.56 -12.27 5.35
N VAL A 364 -5.13 -11.13 5.76
CA VAL A 364 -4.43 -10.22 6.70
C VAL A 364 -4.13 -10.94 8.03
N HIS A 365 -5.00 -11.86 8.43
CA HIS A 365 -4.85 -12.71 9.61
C HIS A 365 -3.70 -13.74 9.51
N GLU A 366 -3.20 -14.03 8.30
CA GLU A 366 -2.12 -14.99 8.05
C GLU A 366 -0.72 -14.35 8.11
N LEU A 367 -0.68 -13.01 8.15
CA LEU A 367 0.56 -12.24 8.08
C LEU A 367 0.91 -11.62 9.43
N CYS A 368 2.21 -11.55 9.73
CA CYS A 368 2.75 -10.75 10.83
C CYS A 368 3.44 -9.50 10.28
N ILE A 369 3.29 -8.36 10.95
CA ILE A 369 3.91 -7.09 10.54
C ILE A 369 4.95 -6.64 11.57
N LYS A 370 6.10 -6.16 11.09
CA LYS A 370 7.16 -5.58 11.94
C LYS A 370 7.86 -4.43 11.23
N ARG A 371 8.40 -3.47 11.97
CA ARG A 371 9.28 -2.44 11.41
C ARG A 371 10.66 -3.03 11.10
N SER A 372 11.28 -2.52 10.05
CA SER A 372 12.63 -2.93 9.65
C SER A 372 13.41 -1.75 9.07
N GLY A 373 14.59 -1.50 9.60
CA GLY A 373 15.56 -0.54 9.04
C GLY A 373 15.09 0.91 9.07
N GLY A 374 14.38 1.33 10.13
CA GLY A 374 13.92 2.70 10.38
C GLY A 374 12.77 3.17 9.49
N ARG A 375 12.76 2.79 8.20
CA ARG A 375 11.80 3.26 7.20
C ARG A 375 10.97 2.19 6.51
N GLY A 376 11.09 0.94 6.94
CA GLY A 376 10.43 -0.18 6.30
C GLY A 376 9.44 -0.90 7.20
N LEU A 377 8.44 -1.51 6.60
CA LEU A 377 7.62 -2.55 7.23
C LEU A 377 7.85 -3.87 6.48
N ILE A 378 8.06 -4.95 7.22
CA ILE A 378 8.11 -6.31 6.67
C ILE A 378 6.85 -7.04 7.09
N LEU A 379 6.16 -7.59 6.11
CA LEU A 379 5.07 -8.53 6.29
C LEU A 379 5.62 -9.94 6.10
N THR A 380 5.47 -10.79 7.10
CA THR A 380 5.91 -12.19 7.07
C THR A 380 4.72 -13.11 7.11
N GLY A 381 4.74 -14.17 6.31
CA GLY A 381 3.75 -15.24 6.34
C GLY A 381 4.41 -16.57 6.63
N TRP A 382 3.64 -17.53 7.16
CA TRP A 382 4.15 -18.88 7.37
C TRP A 382 4.37 -19.61 6.03
N ASP A 383 5.49 -20.30 5.91
CA ASP A 383 5.80 -21.15 4.77
C ASP A 383 5.85 -22.61 5.23
N ASP A 384 4.81 -23.38 4.92
CA ASP A 384 4.68 -24.79 5.30
C ASP A 384 5.83 -25.65 4.76
N ARG A 385 6.38 -25.31 3.58
CA ARG A 385 7.47 -26.09 2.97
C ARG A 385 8.78 -25.89 3.69
N LYS A 386 9.02 -24.67 4.17
CA LYS A 386 10.23 -24.32 4.91
C LYS A 386 10.06 -24.41 6.42
N ASN A 387 8.84 -24.68 6.89
CA ASN A 387 8.44 -24.73 8.28
C ASN A 387 8.93 -23.53 9.11
N ARG A 388 8.87 -22.33 8.53
CA ARG A 388 9.33 -21.10 9.17
C ARG A 388 8.65 -19.86 8.59
N PRO A 389 8.60 -18.73 9.32
CA PRO A 389 8.16 -17.46 8.76
C PRO A 389 9.05 -17.03 7.59
N GLN A 390 8.45 -16.54 6.53
CA GLN A 390 9.14 -15.98 5.37
C GLN A 390 8.61 -14.59 5.04
N PRO A 391 9.47 -13.66 4.60
CA PRO A 391 9.04 -12.38 4.05
C PRO A 391 8.05 -12.60 2.90
N TRP A 392 6.86 -12.03 3.03
CA TRP A 392 5.85 -11.96 2.00
C TRP A 392 5.90 -10.61 1.28
N ALA A 393 6.12 -9.52 2.02
CA ALA A 393 6.42 -8.22 1.45
C ALA A 393 7.39 -7.44 2.33
N ALA A 394 8.21 -6.59 1.72
CA ALA A 394 8.97 -5.55 2.40
C ALA A 394 8.60 -4.22 1.73
N LEU A 395 8.15 -3.25 2.52
CA LEU A 395 7.61 -1.97 2.04
C LEU A 395 8.46 -0.84 2.59
N ALA A 396 8.89 0.09 1.73
CA ALA A 396 9.67 1.26 2.13
C ALA A 396 8.79 2.52 2.07
N PHE A 397 8.80 3.29 3.16
CA PHE A 397 8.01 4.50 3.30
C PHE A 397 8.89 5.74 3.20
N ASN A 398 8.34 6.82 2.65
CA ASN A 398 9.05 8.10 2.56
C ASN A 398 8.83 8.93 3.83
N THR A 399 7.64 8.86 4.43
CA THR A 399 7.31 9.60 5.65
C THR A 399 6.85 8.67 6.77
N TRP A 400 7.07 9.12 8.00
CA TRP A 400 6.72 8.39 9.21
C TRP A 400 5.20 8.19 9.33
N GLU A 401 4.41 9.21 8.97
CA GLU A 401 2.95 9.16 9.04
C GLU A 401 2.39 8.08 8.12
N GLU A 402 2.93 7.94 6.90
CA GLU A 402 2.51 6.88 5.97
C GLU A 402 2.80 5.48 6.51
N LEU A 403 3.95 5.31 7.18
CA LEU A 403 4.35 4.06 7.82
C LEU A 403 3.39 3.71 8.96
N VAL A 404 3.13 4.66 9.86
CA VAL A 404 2.23 4.48 11.00
C VAL A 404 0.80 4.19 10.54
N LEU A 405 0.27 4.95 9.57
CA LEU A 405 -1.09 4.72 9.07
C LEU A 405 -1.24 3.35 8.40
N PHE A 406 -0.22 2.90 7.66
CA PHE A 406 -0.22 1.54 7.11
C PHE A 406 -0.23 0.48 8.21
N TYR A 407 0.63 0.63 9.22
CA TYR A 407 0.71 -0.26 10.36
C TYR A 407 -0.61 -0.32 11.15
N CYS A 408 -1.15 0.82 11.57
CA CYS A 408 -2.40 0.87 12.34
C CYS A 408 -3.59 0.34 11.52
N SER A 409 -3.63 0.61 10.21
CA SER A 409 -4.66 0.06 9.32
C SER A 409 -4.57 -1.46 9.22
N PHE A 410 -3.35 -1.99 9.04
CA PHE A 410 -3.11 -3.44 9.00
C PHE A 410 -3.53 -4.10 10.30
N LEU A 411 -3.08 -3.57 11.44
CA LEU A 411 -3.37 -4.13 12.76
C LEU A 411 -4.87 -4.10 13.05
N SER A 412 -5.55 -2.98 12.74
CA SER A 412 -6.99 -2.85 12.93
C SER A 412 -7.79 -3.84 12.09
N LEU A 413 -7.38 -4.08 10.84
CA LEU A 413 -7.99 -5.08 9.97
C LEU A 413 -7.69 -6.51 10.48
N LYS A 414 -6.46 -6.79 10.94
CA LYS A 414 -6.08 -8.10 11.48
C LYS A 414 -6.92 -8.46 12.70
N VAL A 415 -6.96 -7.59 13.70
CA VAL A 415 -7.68 -7.83 14.96
C VAL A 415 -9.19 -7.91 14.75
N SER A 416 -9.72 -7.17 13.76
CA SER A 416 -11.15 -7.23 13.40
C SER A 416 -11.51 -8.43 12.52
N SER A 417 -10.54 -9.21 12.07
CA SER A 417 -10.80 -10.33 11.17
C SER A 417 -11.54 -11.45 11.91
N PRO A 418 -12.64 -11.99 11.36
CA PRO A 418 -13.32 -13.15 11.94
C PRO A 418 -12.50 -14.45 11.86
N LEU A 419 -11.36 -14.41 11.18
CA LEU A 419 -10.42 -15.52 11.01
C LEU A 419 -9.16 -15.36 11.87
N MET A 420 -9.06 -14.30 12.67
CA MET A 420 -7.93 -14.08 13.57
C MET A 420 -7.96 -15.11 14.71
N MET A 421 -6.86 -15.84 14.89
CA MET A 421 -6.70 -16.82 15.97
C MET A 421 -5.84 -16.29 17.12
N SER A 422 -4.77 -15.58 16.80
CA SER A 422 -3.89 -14.92 17.78
C SER A 422 -3.17 -13.74 17.14
N LEU A 423 -2.78 -12.78 17.98
CA LEU A 423 -1.86 -11.70 17.65
C LEU A 423 -0.51 -12.02 18.28
N GLN A 424 0.58 -11.95 17.51
CA GLN A 424 1.90 -12.20 18.09
C GLN A 424 2.35 -11.01 18.96
N PRO A 425 3.08 -11.24 20.07
CA PRO A 425 3.51 -10.18 20.98
C PRO A 425 4.38 -9.08 20.35
N ASP A 426 4.99 -9.34 19.19
CA ASP A 426 5.83 -8.34 18.51
C ASP A 426 5.04 -7.50 17.50
N GLU A 427 3.75 -7.76 17.30
CA GLU A 427 2.93 -7.10 16.27
C GLU A 427 2.12 -5.91 16.77
N TRP A 428 1.89 -5.83 18.08
CA TRP A 428 1.10 -4.76 18.69
C TRP A 428 1.94 -3.53 19.04
N ASN A 429 3.27 -3.64 18.98
CA ASN A 429 4.20 -2.56 19.26
C ASN A 429 4.99 -2.27 17.99
N LEU A 430 4.98 -1.01 17.56
CA LEU A 430 5.75 -0.59 16.41
C LEU A 430 7.19 -0.32 16.86
N ASP A 431 8.11 -1.20 16.50
CA ASP A 431 9.53 -1.05 16.86
C ASP A 431 10.05 0.36 16.53
N GLY A 432 10.92 0.88 17.40
CA GLY A 432 11.47 2.23 17.27
C GLY A 432 10.54 3.35 17.78
N GLU A 433 9.38 3.03 18.36
CA GLU A 433 8.59 4.00 19.11
C GLU A 433 8.81 3.85 20.63
N HIS A 434 9.03 4.97 21.30
CA HIS A 434 9.13 5.07 22.75
C HIS A 434 7.84 5.65 23.33
N ARG A 435 7.29 4.96 24.34
CA ARG A 435 6.07 5.39 25.02
C ARG A 435 6.39 6.37 26.13
N MET A 436 6.07 7.65 25.90
CA MET A 436 6.28 8.72 26.86
C MET A 436 5.17 8.80 27.91
N PHE A 437 3.94 8.43 27.54
CA PHE A 437 2.77 8.52 28.41
C PHE A 437 1.75 7.43 28.08
N GLN A 438 1.03 6.98 29.11
CA GLN A 438 -0.16 6.15 28.97
C GLN A 438 -1.16 6.43 30.08
N ALA A 439 -2.45 6.49 29.74
CA ALA A 439 -3.55 6.56 30.70
C ALA A 439 -4.85 6.01 30.12
N MET A 440 -5.80 5.71 31.00
CA MET A 440 -7.15 5.35 30.61
C MET A 440 -7.99 6.60 30.36
N ILE A 441 -8.70 6.62 29.24
CA ILE A 441 -9.64 7.67 28.86
C ILE A 441 -11.04 7.07 28.65
N ILE A 442 -12.06 7.91 28.75
CA ILE A 442 -13.46 7.55 28.49
C ILE A 442 -13.91 8.34 27.27
N GLU A 443 -14.14 7.66 26.16
CA GLU A 443 -14.68 8.28 24.93
C GLU A 443 -15.95 7.56 24.52
N ASP A 444 -17.02 8.30 24.20
CA ASP A 444 -18.33 7.71 23.88
C ASP A 444 -18.86 6.70 24.92
N GLY A 445 -18.48 6.88 26.19
CA GLY A 445 -18.85 5.97 27.29
C GLY A 445 -18.08 4.65 27.32
N VAL A 446 -17.03 4.52 26.50
CA VAL A 446 -16.17 3.32 26.42
C VAL A 446 -14.77 3.65 26.92
N GLU A 447 -14.16 2.71 27.66
CA GLU A 447 -12.80 2.87 28.17
C GLU A 447 -11.75 2.51 27.11
N HIS A 448 -10.90 3.48 26.80
CA HIS A 448 -9.76 3.32 25.89
C HIS A 448 -8.45 3.57 26.61
N SER A 449 -7.37 2.97 26.10
CA SER A 449 -6.01 3.27 26.52
C SER A 449 -5.44 4.32 25.57
N LEU A 450 -5.14 5.51 26.09
CA LEU A 450 -4.46 6.58 25.37
C LEU A 450 -2.96 6.50 25.62
N GLN A 451 -2.17 6.59 24.56
CA GLN A 451 -0.71 6.61 24.60
C GLN A 451 -0.15 7.84 23.87
N VAL A 452 0.97 8.38 24.37
CA VAL A 452 1.83 9.30 23.62
C VAL A 452 3.10 8.55 23.26
N LEU A 453 3.37 8.47 21.96
CA LEU A 453 4.46 7.71 21.38
C LEU A 453 5.38 8.65 20.61
N GLU A 454 6.69 8.51 20.84
CA GLU A 454 7.76 9.24 20.16
C GLU A 454 8.53 8.28 19.25
N ASP A 455 8.68 8.62 17.99
CA ASP A 455 9.54 7.89 17.07
C ASP A 455 11.02 8.19 17.33
N MET A 456 11.79 7.18 17.69
CA MET A 456 13.21 7.32 18.04
C MET A 456 14.08 7.72 16.85
N ASN A 457 13.61 7.57 15.61
CA ASN A 457 14.37 7.87 14.41
C ASN A 457 14.16 9.31 13.92
N CYS A 458 12.95 9.87 14.06
CA CYS A 458 12.64 11.22 13.59
C CYS A 458 12.14 12.19 14.68
N GLY A 459 12.02 11.75 15.94
CA GLY A 459 11.45 12.54 17.04
C GLY A 459 9.96 12.85 16.88
N GLY A 460 9.27 12.16 15.96
CA GLY A 460 7.87 12.41 15.65
C GLY A 460 6.97 11.97 16.81
N LEU A 461 6.07 12.83 17.25
CA LEU A 461 5.13 12.54 18.35
C LEU A 461 3.75 12.19 17.80
N ARG A 462 3.15 11.09 18.30
CA ARG A 462 1.76 10.72 17.99
C ARG A 462 0.98 10.33 19.22
N LEU A 463 -0.32 10.59 19.13
CA LEU A 463 -1.33 10.09 20.04
C LEU A 463 -1.92 8.80 19.46
N LEU A 464 -2.13 7.81 20.31
CA LEU A 464 -2.75 6.54 19.94
C LEU A 464 -3.79 6.16 20.98
N SER A 465 -5.04 5.99 20.54
CA SER A 465 -6.11 5.41 21.35
C SER A 465 -6.38 3.99 20.90
N GLU A 466 -6.41 3.07 21.85
CA GLU A 466 -6.61 1.63 21.63
C GLU A 466 -7.68 1.06 22.55
N ILE A 467 -8.26 -0.05 22.12
CA ILE A 467 -9.16 -0.84 22.98
C ILE A 467 -8.35 -1.39 24.16
N SER A 468 -8.80 -1.04 25.37
CA SER A 468 -8.08 -1.32 26.61
C SER A 468 -8.17 -2.78 27.06
N ASN A 469 -9.31 -3.43 26.85
CA ASN A 469 -9.64 -4.76 27.37
C ASN A 469 -10.44 -5.62 26.36
N GLY A 470 -10.41 -6.93 26.56
CA GLY A 470 -11.22 -7.92 25.81
C GLY A 470 -10.56 -8.47 24.56
N ASP A 471 -11.32 -9.22 23.75
CA ASP A 471 -10.81 -9.94 22.57
C ASP A 471 -10.23 -9.05 21.47
N GLN A 472 -10.49 -7.74 21.53
CA GLN A 472 -9.98 -6.74 20.59
C GLN A 472 -8.92 -5.82 21.21
N GLN A 473 -8.32 -6.22 22.33
CA GLN A 473 -7.23 -5.46 22.94
C GLN A 473 -6.16 -5.11 21.90
N TYR A 474 -5.52 -3.95 22.06
CA TYR A 474 -4.47 -3.43 21.16
C TYR A 474 -4.94 -3.04 19.76
N ARG A 475 -6.23 -3.16 19.46
CA ARG A 475 -6.78 -2.62 18.23
C ARG A 475 -6.73 -1.09 18.28
N PRO A 476 -6.05 -0.42 17.33
CA PRO A 476 -6.15 1.03 17.19
C PRO A 476 -7.61 1.46 16.97
N VAL A 477 -8.05 2.47 17.72
CA VAL A 477 -9.35 3.14 17.53
C VAL A 477 -9.13 4.39 16.69
N TRP A 478 -8.14 5.20 17.05
CA TRP A 478 -7.67 6.33 16.27
C TRP A 478 -6.21 6.65 16.58
N THR A 479 -5.54 7.34 15.65
CA THR A 479 -4.23 7.95 15.89
C THR A 479 -4.21 9.38 15.39
N ALA A 480 -3.39 10.23 15.99
CA ALA A 480 -3.21 11.62 15.59
C ALA A 480 -1.73 12.00 15.70
N PHE A 481 -1.23 12.76 14.72
CA PHE A 481 0.14 13.25 14.74
C PHE A 481 0.20 14.61 15.42
N VAL A 482 1.13 14.78 16.36
CA VAL A 482 1.41 16.07 16.97
C VAL A 482 2.31 16.82 16.01
N THR A 483 1.79 17.88 15.40
CA THR A 483 2.53 18.68 14.42
C THR A 483 2.86 20.06 15.00
N HIS A 484 3.48 20.95 14.21
CA HIS A 484 3.87 22.30 14.61
C HIS A 484 2.78 23.12 15.35
N GLN A 485 1.49 22.81 15.17
CA GLN A 485 0.41 23.47 15.92
C GLN A 485 0.60 23.36 17.45
N CYS A 486 1.29 22.33 17.95
CA CYS A 486 1.56 22.18 19.38
C CYS A 486 2.39 23.31 20.00
N GLN A 487 3.09 24.10 19.19
CA GLN A 487 3.81 25.28 19.65
C GLN A 487 2.88 26.44 20.00
N SER A 488 1.61 26.41 19.56
CA SER A 488 0.62 27.40 19.94
C SER A 488 0.22 27.19 21.41
N PRO A 489 0.24 28.24 22.25
CA PRO A 489 -0.17 28.13 23.66
C PRO A 489 -1.66 27.79 23.81
N SER A 490 -2.47 28.00 22.78
CA SER A 490 -3.90 27.65 22.77
C SER A 490 -4.19 26.25 22.22
N TRP A 491 -3.16 25.52 21.76
CA TRP A 491 -3.34 24.18 21.19
C TRP A 491 -3.87 23.19 22.22
N LEU A 492 -3.35 23.26 23.45
CA LEU A 492 -3.69 22.37 24.55
C LEU A 492 -4.17 23.19 25.75
N ASP A 493 -5.42 22.97 26.14
CA ASP A 493 -6.03 23.59 27.33
C ASP A 493 -6.46 22.50 28.33
N ILE A 494 -6.06 22.61 29.60
CA ILE A 494 -6.64 21.79 30.68
C ILE A 494 -7.88 22.51 31.19
N VAL A 495 -9.07 21.99 30.86
CA VAL A 495 -10.36 22.66 31.18
C VAL A 495 -10.94 22.19 32.51
N SER A 496 -10.62 20.97 32.93
CA SER A 496 -10.91 20.49 34.28
C SER A 496 -9.84 19.50 34.72
N GLN A 497 -9.92 19.02 35.97
CA GLN A 497 -8.96 18.03 36.49
C GLN A 497 -8.85 16.77 35.64
N ASN A 498 -9.90 16.40 34.89
CA ASN A 498 -9.94 15.19 34.08
C ASN A 498 -10.02 15.46 32.59
N VAL A 499 -10.14 16.72 32.15
CA VAL A 499 -10.49 17.03 30.75
C VAL A 499 -9.45 17.94 30.12
N VAL A 500 -8.90 17.50 29.00
CA VAL A 500 -7.99 18.26 28.16
C VAL A 500 -8.64 18.53 26.81
N TRP A 501 -8.47 19.73 26.29
CA TRP A 501 -8.86 20.10 24.94
C TRP A 501 -7.63 20.18 24.04
N LEU A 502 -7.75 19.61 22.84
CA LEU A 502 -6.77 19.74 21.76
C LEU A 502 -7.42 20.43 20.56
N ARG A 503 -6.87 21.57 20.15
CA ARG A 503 -7.33 22.31 18.97
C ARG A 503 -6.62 21.83 17.72
N GLU A 504 -7.29 21.89 16.58
CA GLU A 504 -6.70 21.61 15.26
C GLU A 504 -6.01 20.24 15.12
N VAL A 505 -6.35 19.28 15.99
CA VAL A 505 -5.86 17.90 15.89
C VAL A 505 -6.64 17.15 14.82
N GLN A 506 -5.93 16.51 13.90
CA GLN A 506 -6.53 15.64 12.89
C GLN A 506 -6.46 14.18 13.33
N LEU A 507 -7.60 13.50 13.40
CA LEU A 507 -7.69 12.09 13.77
C LEU A 507 -7.78 11.19 12.53
N TYR A 508 -7.05 10.08 12.57
CA TYR A 508 -7.22 8.96 11.65
C TYR A 508 -7.91 7.83 12.39
N VAL A 509 -9.18 7.60 12.07
CA VAL A 509 -10.06 6.68 12.81
C VAL A 509 -10.11 5.29 12.15
N PHE A 510 -9.87 4.24 12.93
CA PHE A 510 -9.81 2.84 12.51
C PHE A 510 -11.03 2.00 12.94
N SER A 511 -12.15 2.67 13.23
CA SER A 511 -13.40 2.06 13.69
C SER A 511 -14.60 2.69 13.00
N THR A 512 -15.56 1.87 12.57
CA THR A 512 -16.85 2.37 12.05
C THR A 512 -17.80 2.85 13.15
N ARG A 513 -17.53 2.48 14.41
CA ARG A 513 -18.37 2.80 15.56
C ARG A 513 -17.97 4.11 16.24
N TYR A 514 -16.71 4.52 16.11
CA TYR A 514 -16.20 5.73 16.72
C TYR A 514 -16.68 6.97 15.94
N ARG A 515 -17.09 8.00 16.68
CA ARG A 515 -17.59 9.27 16.13
C ARG A 515 -16.84 10.42 16.77
N GLU A 516 -15.84 10.96 16.07
CA GLU A 516 -15.03 12.06 16.62
C GLU A 516 -15.86 13.32 16.90
N GLU A 517 -17.00 13.48 16.23
CA GLU A 517 -17.92 14.60 16.41
C GLU A 517 -18.48 14.64 17.84
N ASN A 518 -18.62 13.48 18.48
CA ASN A 518 -19.07 13.40 19.87
C ASN A 518 -18.05 14.01 20.84
N MET A 519 -16.76 13.94 20.50
CA MET A 519 -15.67 14.49 21.30
C MET A 519 -15.34 15.94 20.90
N ARG A 520 -16.11 16.57 20.02
CA ARG A 520 -15.90 17.95 19.54
C ARG A 520 -17.12 18.86 19.76
N ARG A 521 -17.90 18.58 20.80
CA ARG A 521 -19.18 19.27 21.08
C ARG A 521 -19.04 20.63 21.73
N ASN A 522 -17.85 21.01 22.23
CA ASN A 522 -17.64 22.35 22.75
C ASN A 522 -17.78 23.42 21.66
N LYS A 523 -18.05 24.65 22.08
CA LYS A 523 -18.24 25.83 21.21
C LYS A 523 -17.03 26.16 20.31
N TYR A 524 -15.87 25.55 20.55
CA TYR A 524 -14.65 25.78 19.78
C TYR A 524 -14.34 24.64 18.79
N GLY A 525 -15.12 23.56 18.77
CA GLY A 525 -14.82 22.36 17.98
C GLY A 525 -13.53 21.65 18.39
N ALA A 526 -12.97 21.96 19.56
CA ALA A 526 -11.77 21.34 20.08
C ALA A 526 -12.04 19.88 20.42
N PHE A 527 -11.04 19.01 20.25
CA PHE A 527 -11.16 17.61 20.63
C PHE A 527 -10.98 17.43 22.13
N GLU A 528 -11.95 16.80 22.78
CA GLU A 528 -11.98 16.61 24.22
C GLU A 528 -11.49 15.22 24.61
N ILE A 529 -10.48 15.18 25.48
CA ILE A 529 -9.98 13.94 26.07
C ILE A 529 -10.39 13.90 27.53
N HIS A 530 -11.22 12.92 27.88
CA HIS A 530 -11.74 12.70 29.23
C HIS A 530 -10.93 11.60 29.91
N PHE A 531 -9.97 11.98 30.76
CA PHE A 531 -9.16 11.06 31.55
C PHE A 531 -9.97 10.44 32.68
N LYS A 532 -9.81 9.13 32.88
CA LYS A 532 -10.41 8.43 34.03
C LYS A 532 -9.80 8.86 35.37
N GLN A 533 -8.53 9.26 35.35
CA GLN A 533 -7.79 9.69 36.54
C GLN A 533 -7.39 11.17 36.45
N PRO A 534 -7.66 12.00 37.48
CA PRO A 534 -7.32 13.43 37.47
C PRO A 534 -5.87 13.76 37.20
N VAL A 535 -4.95 13.01 37.81
CA VAL A 535 -3.51 13.27 37.68
C VAL A 535 -3.02 13.02 36.23
N ALA A 536 -3.77 12.26 35.42
CA ALA A 536 -3.38 11.94 34.06
C ALA A 536 -3.44 13.15 33.13
N ALA A 537 -4.39 14.07 33.31
CA ALA A 537 -4.53 15.26 32.47
C ALA A 537 -3.29 16.17 32.56
N SER A 538 -2.82 16.45 33.78
CA SER A 538 -1.63 17.28 33.99
C SER A 538 -0.34 16.60 33.51
N ARG A 539 -0.23 15.27 33.66
CA ARG A 539 0.93 14.49 33.15
C ARG A 539 0.94 14.45 31.63
N PHE A 540 -0.22 14.31 31.00
CA PHE A 540 -0.38 14.36 29.56
C PHE A 540 0.05 15.72 29.00
N ALA A 541 -0.43 16.82 29.58
CA ALA A 541 -0.04 18.17 29.15
C ALA A 541 1.48 18.40 29.27
N ARG A 542 2.09 17.97 30.38
CA ARG A 542 3.54 18.09 30.59
C ARG A 542 4.36 17.27 29.59
N CYS A 543 3.81 16.19 29.06
CA CYS A 543 4.47 15.35 28.06
C CYS A 543 4.55 16.02 26.68
N LEU A 544 3.61 16.93 26.38
CA LEU A 544 3.48 17.55 25.06
C LEU A 544 3.96 19.00 25.01
N LEU A 545 3.99 19.69 26.14
CA LEU A 545 4.45 21.07 26.23
C LEU A 545 5.97 21.09 26.47
N PRO A 546 6.71 22.02 25.83
CA PRO A 546 8.12 22.23 26.13
C PRO A 546 8.30 22.59 27.62
N PRO A 547 9.46 22.26 28.23
CA PRO A 547 9.73 22.65 29.60
C PRO A 547 9.67 24.18 29.73
N PRO A 548 9.15 24.71 30.85
CA PRO A 548 9.14 26.15 31.06
C PRO A 548 10.57 26.68 30.96
N PRO A 549 10.77 27.89 30.40
CA PRO A 549 12.08 28.52 30.38
C PRO A 549 12.63 28.58 31.81
N PRO A 550 13.94 28.36 32.01
CA PRO A 550 14.54 28.46 33.33
C PRO A 550 14.17 29.82 33.94
N PRO A 551 13.86 29.89 35.24
CA PRO A 551 13.55 31.16 35.88
C PRO A 551 14.69 32.12 35.58
N ALA A 552 14.35 33.29 35.02
CA ALA A 552 15.32 34.36 34.80
C ALA A 552 16.08 34.52 36.11
N SER A 553 17.39 34.25 36.07
CA SER A 553 18.25 34.43 37.24
C SER A 553 18.02 35.86 37.70
N VAL A 554 17.41 36.00 38.87
CA VAL A 554 17.30 37.29 39.54
C VAL A 554 18.74 37.62 39.90
N MET A 555 19.41 38.37 39.04
CA MET A 555 20.66 39.03 39.38
C MET A 555 20.34 39.92 40.56
N HIS A 556 20.78 39.49 41.74
CA HIS A 556 20.75 40.30 42.94
C HIS A 556 21.60 41.55 42.68
N PRO A 557 21.14 42.77 43.00
CA PRO A 557 21.87 44.01 42.75
C PRO A 557 23.17 44.23 43.55
N GLU A 558 23.80 43.20 44.11
CA GLU A 558 24.94 43.35 45.03
C GLU A 558 26.31 42.91 44.48
N GLU A 559 26.43 42.56 43.20
CA GLU A 559 27.75 42.32 42.57
C GLU A 559 28.16 43.45 41.60
N ILE A 560 27.87 44.69 41.98
CA ILE A 560 28.43 45.90 41.34
C ILE A 560 29.29 46.63 42.39
N ASP A 561 30.43 46.06 42.74
CA ASP A 561 31.66 46.80 43.03
C ASP A 561 32.78 45.81 43.37
N GLU A 562 33.72 45.65 42.44
CA GLU A 562 35.16 45.34 42.67
C GLU A 562 35.79 44.85 41.36
N ARG A 563 35.80 45.70 40.32
CA ARG A 563 36.86 45.65 39.30
C ARG A 563 36.93 46.91 38.43
N SER A 564 36.90 48.07 39.08
CA SER A 564 37.43 49.31 38.52
C SER A 564 38.82 49.52 39.11
N GLU A 565 39.86 49.09 38.38
CA GLU A 565 41.16 49.78 38.22
C GLU A 565 42.21 48.83 37.64
N SER A 566 42.49 49.02 36.34
CA SER A 566 43.83 49.05 35.73
C SER A 566 43.80 48.51 34.29
N ARG A 567 43.60 49.39 33.30
CA ARG A 567 44.71 49.94 32.48
C ARG A 567 44.13 50.74 31.31
N ALA A 568 44.67 51.94 31.18
CA ALA A 568 44.38 52.91 30.14
C ALA A 568 44.78 52.45 28.73
N ALA A 569 44.10 53.03 27.76
CA ALA A 569 44.37 53.00 26.32
C ALA A 569 45.75 53.62 25.96
N PRO A 570 46.16 53.56 24.67
CA PRO A 570 45.78 54.66 23.80
C PRO A 570 45.32 54.23 22.40
N SER A 571 44.75 55.22 21.71
CA SER A 571 43.98 55.15 20.47
C SER A 571 44.80 55.48 19.21
N VAL A 572 44.16 55.25 18.05
CA VAL A 572 44.35 55.86 16.71
C VAL A 572 45.55 55.37 15.89
N ASP A 573 45.32 54.69 14.74
CA ASP A 573 45.19 55.40 13.45
C ASP A 573 44.71 54.55 12.25
N SER A 574 43.83 55.18 11.49
CA SER A 574 43.52 55.19 10.04
C SER A 574 43.95 54.12 9.02
N THR A 575 43.01 53.95 8.07
CA THR A 575 43.12 53.62 6.63
C THR A 575 43.43 52.20 6.20
N ARG A 576 42.44 51.53 5.56
CA ARG A 576 42.44 51.33 4.09
C ARG A 576 41.09 50.81 3.57
N SER A 577 40.55 51.55 2.62
CA SER A 577 39.37 51.26 1.81
C SER A 577 39.67 50.20 0.73
N GLU A 578 38.67 49.39 0.38
CA GLU A 578 38.42 48.80 -0.97
C GLU A 578 37.10 47.99 -0.87
N SER A 579 35.94 48.63 -1.03
CA SER A 579 35.15 48.76 -2.28
C SER A 579 34.50 47.46 -2.79
N LEU A 580 33.23 47.29 -2.43
CA LEU A 580 32.21 46.52 -3.16
C LEU A 580 31.88 47.20 -4.50
N PRO A 581 31.58 46.46 -5.59
CA PRO A 581 30.85 47.00 -6.71
C PRO A 581 29.37 46.55 -6.71
N SER A 582 28.51 47.52 -7.03
CA SER A 582 27.06 47.39 -7.24
C SER A 582 26.69 47.34 -8.72
N LEU A 583 25.69 46.50 -9.04
CA LEU A 583 24.63 46.61 -10.06
C LEU A 583 24.88 47.39 -11.37
N HIS A 584 24.73 46.70 -12.51
CA HIS A 584 24.02 47.20 -13.70
C HIS A 584 23.66 46.05 -14.67
N GLY A 585 22.39 45.95 -15.09
CA GLY A 585 22.04 45.61 -16.48
C GLY A 585 21.71 46.91 -17.25
N PRO A 586 21.06 46.91 -18.43
CA PRO A 586 20.96 45.92 -19.53
C PRO A 586 21.56 46.53 -20.85
N PRO A 587 21.20 46.13 -22.09
CA PRO A 587 19.85 46.16 -22.67
C PRO A 587 19.28 44.80 -23.10
#